data_AF-A0A932Z0T1-F1
#
_entry.id   AF-A0A932Z0T1-F1
#
_cell.length_a   1.000
_cell.length_b   1.000
_cell.length_c   1.000
_cell.angle_alpha   90.00
_cell.angle_beta   90.00
_cell.angle_gamma   90.00
#
_symmetry.space_group_name_H-M   'P 1'
#
loop_
_entity.id
_entity.type
_entity.pdbx_description
1 polymer ?
#
loop_
_entity_poly.entity_id
_entity_poly.type
_entity_poly.pdbx_seq_one_letter_code
_entity_poly.pdbx_strand_id
1 'polypeptide(L)' 'MSDENYVFHANAKKNDFINWIRDVIKDEKLANDLKKAMNHAHAARLVTSRIAALYKRLA' A
#
# COMPACT_ATOMS: atom_id res chain seq x y z
N MET A 1 10.67 2.33 8.87
CA MET A 1 9.57 3.29 9.06
C MET A 1 9.03 3.10 10.47
N SER A 2 8.99 4.13 11.30
CA SER A 2 8.24 4.09 12.57
C SER A 2 6.75 4.31 12.31
N ASP A 3 5.88 3.97 13.27
CA ASP A 3 4.44 4.24 13.15
C ASP A 3 4.15 5.74 13.06
N GLU A 4 4.93 6.58 13.75
CA GLU A 4 4.83 8.04 13.67
C GLU A 4 5.06 8.55 12.24
N ASN A 5 6.13 8.07 11.58
CA ASN A 5 6.40 8.44 10.19
C ASN A 5 5.32 7.92 9.25
N TYR A 6 4.75 6.74 9.53
CA TYR A 6 3.65 6.21 8.72
C TYR A 6 2.38 7.07 8.84
N VAL A 7 2.00 7.48 10.05
CA VAL A 7 0.81 8.32 10.29
C VAL A 7 0.93 9.69 9.62
N PHE A 8 2.15 10.24 9.51
CA PHE A 8 2.39 11.47 8.77
C PHE A 8 1.97 11.35 7.28
N HIS A 9 2.14 10.18 6.68
CA HIS A 9 1.79 9.91 5.27
C HIS A 9 0.41 9.28 5.08
N ALA A 10 -0.08 8.51 6.04
CA ALA A 10 -1.32 7.75 5.98
C ALA A 10 -2.17 8.01 7.23
N ASN A 11 -3.14 8.90 7.08
CA ASN A 11 -4.08 9.31 8.12
C ASN A 11 -5.49 9.52 7.51
N ALA A 12 -6.42 10.00 8.34
CA ALA A 12 -7.81 10.20 7.93
C ALA A 12 -8.00 11.21 6.78
N LYS A 13 -7.05 12.14 6.57
CA LYS A 13 -7.14 13.17 5.52
C LYS A 13 -6.45 12.75 4.24
N LYS A 14 -5.34 12.01 4.33
CA LYS A 14 -4.52 11.64 3.18
C LYS A 14 -3.91 10.26 3.35
N ASN A 15 -3.65 9.62 2.22
CA ASN A 15 -2.79 8.46 2.17
C ASN A 15 -1.87 8.59 0.95
N ASP A 16 -0.68 9.13 1.19
CA ASP A 16 0.30 9.43 0.15
C ASP A 16 0.73 8.16 -0.60
N PHE A 17 0.77 7.01 0.10
CA PHE A 17 1.10 5.71 -0.50
C PHE A 17 0.05 5.26 -1.51
N ILE A 18 -1.23 5.37 -1.15
CA ILE A 18 -2.34 4.99 -2.05
C ILE A 18 -2.33 5.88 -3.30
N ASN A 19 -2.15 7.20 -3.13
CA ASN A 19 -2.07 8.12 -4.24
C ASN A 19 -0.88 7.80 -5.15
N TRP A 20 0.32 7.59 -4.59
CA TRP A 20 1.49 7.24 -5.37
C TRP A 20 1.34 5.90 -6.12
N ILE A 21 0.80 4.88 -5.47
CA ILE A 21 0.57 3.56 -6.09
C ILE A 21 -0.45 3.65 -7.22
N ARG A 22 -1.55 4.39 -7.04
CA ARG A 22 -2.56 4.58 -8.08
C ARG A 22 -2.04 5.43 -9.23
N ASP A 23 -1.38 6.53 -8.92
CA ASP A 23 -1.15 7.60 -9.89
C ASP A 23 0.20 7.43 -10.62
N VAL A 24 1.20 6.81 -9.99
CA VAL A 24 2.54 6.58 -10.56
C VAL A 24 2.76 5.11 -10.94
N ILE A 25 2.54 4.17 -10.02
CA ILE A 25 2.75 2.73 -10.30
C ILE A 25 1.60 2.17 -11.18
N LYS A 26 0.43 2.82 -11.17
CA LYS A 26 -0.79 2.39 -11.86
C LYS A 26 -1.31 1.03 -11.39
N ASP A 27 -1.02 0.64 -10.14
CA ASP A 27 -1.59 -0.58 -9.54
C ASP A 27 -2.87 -0.26 -8.74
N GLU A 28 -3.98 -0.10 -9.46
CA GLU A 28 -5.27 0.23 -8.85
C GLU A 28 -5.74 -0.82 -7.84
N LYS A 29 -5.40 -2.09 -8.06
CA LYS A 29 -5.77 -3.16 -7.12
C LYS A 29 -5.08 -2.95 -5.78
N LEU A 30 -3.76 -2.76 -5.77
CA LEU A 30 -3.03 -2.52 -4.54
C LEU A 30 -3.46 -1.22 -3.86
N ALA A 31 -3.67 -0.15 -4.62
CA ALA A 31 -4.16 1.11 -4.09
C ALA A 31 -5.51 0.95 -3.36
N ASN A 32 -6.44 0.17 -3.94
CA ASN A 32 -7.73 -0.10 -3.32
C ASN A 32 -7.63 -1.02 -2.11
N ASP A 33 -6.78 -2.05 -2.15
CA ASP A 33 -6.58 -2.95 -1.03
C ASP A 33 -5.94 -2.23 0.18
N LEU A 34 -5.02 -1.30 -0.05
CA LEU A 34 -4.37 -0.50 1.00
C LEU A 34 -5.33 0.43 1.77
N LYS A 35 -6.52 0.74 1.24
CA LYS A 35 -7.56 1.47 2.00
C LYS A 35 -8.02 0.71 3.25
N LYS A 36 -7.81 -0.61 3.29
CA LYS A 36 -8.18 -1.50 4.41
C LYS A 36 -7.06 -1.63 5.45
N ALA A 37 -5.89 -1.04 5.20
CA ALA A 37 -4.76 -1.13 6.12
C ALA A 37 -5.04 -0.35 7.41
N MET A 38 -4.92 -1.03 8.55
CA MET A 38 -5.17 -0.43 9.87
C MET A 38 -3.92 0.22 10.48
N ASN A 39 -2.75 -0.25 10.05
CA ASN A 39 -1.44 0.20 10.51
C ASN A 39 -0.37 -0.15 9.47
N HIS A 40 0.85 0.33 9.69
CA HIS A 40 1.99 0.09 8.82
C HIS A 40 2.26 -1.40 8.57
N ALA A 41 2.17 -2.24 9.60
CA ALA A 41 2.39 -3.68 9.46
C ALA A 41 1.34 -4.36 8.56
N HIS A 42 0.07 -3.97 8.66
CA HIS A 42 -0.98 -4.47 7.78
C HIS A 42 -0.74 -4.01 6.34
N ALA A 43 -0.39 -2.73 6.13
CA ALA A 43 -0.04 -2.23 4.79
C ALA A 43 1.12 -3.01 4.17
N ALA A 44 2.19 -3.27 4.93
CA ALA A 44 3.33 -4.07 4.47
C ALA A 44 2.91 -5.48 4.03
N ARG A 45 2.03 -6.16 4.77
CA ARG A 45 1.51 -7.48 4.38
C ARG A 45 0.73 -7.44 3.06
N LEU A 46 -0.09 -6.40 2.84
CA LEU A 46 -0.85 -6.24 1.60
C LEU A 46 0.09 -6.03 0.39
N VAL A 47 1.13 -5.20 0.56
CA VAL A 47 2.16 -4.99 -0.46
C VAL A 47 2.91 -6.29 -0.77
N THR A 48 3.38 -7.02 0.25
CA THR A 48 4.08 -8.29 0.07
C THR A 48 3.22 -9.33 -0.66
N SER A 49 1.94 -9.44 -0.29
CA SER A 49 1.00 -10.35 -0.96
C SER A 49 0.82 -9.98 -2.44
N ARG A 50 0.71 -8.68 -2.75
CA ARG A 50 0.61 -8.21 -4.13
C ARG A 50 1.85 -8.54 -4.95
N ILE A 51 3.04 -8.26 -4.41
CA ILE A 51 4.31 -8.58 -5.05
C ILE A 51 4.40 -10.07 -5.36
N ALA A 52 4.10 -10.94 -4.39
CA ALA A 52 4.11 -12.39 -4.59
C ALA A 52 3.12 -12.84 -5.68
N ALA A 53 1.93 -12.26 -5.73
CA ALA A 53 0.94 -12.56 -6.76
C ALA A 53 1.37 -12.09 -8.16
N LEU A 54 2.07 -10.97 -8.27
CA LEU A 54 2.62 -10.48 -9.54
C LEU A 54 3.79 -11.34 -10.00
N TYR A 55 4.70 -11.73 -9.11
CA TYR A 55 5.79 -12.66 -9.42
C TYR A 55 5.29 -13.99 -9.98
N LYS A 56 4.24 -14.57 -9.39
CA LYS A 56 3.62 -15.80 -9.88
C LYS A 56 3.00 -15.70 -11.28
N ARG A 57 2.75 -14.49 -11.79
CA ARG A 57 2.21 -14.26 -13.15
C ARG A 57 3.32 -14.07 -14.20
N LEU A 58 4.54 -13.82 -13.75
CA LEU A 58 5.72 -13.66 -14.60
C LEU A 58 6.46 -14.97 -14.83
N ALA A 59 6.30 -15.94 -13.91
CA ALA A 59 6.76 -17.31 -14.04
C ALA A 59 5.76 -18.16 -14.83
#